data_AF-A0A9D9CHU3-F1
#
_entry.id   AF-A0A9D9CHU3-F1
#
_cell.length_a   1.000
_cell.length_b   1.000
_cell.length_c   1.000
_cell.angle_alpha   90.00
_cell.angle_beta   90.00
_cell.angle_gamma   90.00
#
_symmetry.space_group_name_H-M   'P 1'
#
loop_
_entity.id
_entity.type
_entity.pdbx_description
1 polymer ?
#
loop_
_entity_poly.entity_id
_entity_poly.type
_entity_poly.pdbx_seq_one_letter_code
_entity_poly.pdbx_strand_id
1 'polypeptide(L)'
;MRISLLGFYALYDNDDSDLFEYLSLPEGYDKETFKDVLFLDYGDKPVLYTNPDMFKRMIGAWSAKWSVELARHYKTLTDDYEPLWNIDRYEDVHDKENENSSGRTSATSNETDANTTENTVSAYNSSNYEPHDKTQYNGTIGQTASGTSADERHKGLTHDGHYYGNGGVTMSQQMVEAEIKLREKYNLYHEACKLFSQDLLLYIY
;
A
#
# COMPACT_ATOMS: atom_id res chain seq x y z
N MET A 1 48.02 -17.87 -30.56
CA MET A 1 46.93 -18.82 -30.29
C MET A 1 46.06 -18.18 -29.21
N ARG A 2 44.76 -17.98 -29.43
CA ARG A 2 43.86 -17.43 -28.40
C ARG A 2 43.42 -18.59 -27.52
N ILE A 3 43.47 -18.41 -26.21
CA ILE A 3 43.10 -19.45 -25.24
C ILE A 3 41.62 -19.30 -24.87
N SER A 4 40.88 -20.41 -24.88
CA SER A 4 39.49 -20.45 -24.43
C SER A 4 39.42 -20.26 -22.91
N LEU A 5 38.30 -19.78 -22.37
CA LEU A 5 38.12 -19.60 -20.94
C LEU A 5 38.34 -20.91 -20.17
N LEU A 6 37.80 -22.03 -20.67
CA LEU A 6 37.98 -23.34 -20.05
C LEU A 6 39.44 -23.81 -20.12
N GLY A 7 40.11 -23.58 -21.25
CA GLY A 7 41.54 -23.88 -21.39
C GLY A 7 42.40 -22.99 -20.48
N PHE A 8 42.02 -21.73 -20.31
CA PHE A 8 42.70 -20.78 -19.43
C PHE A 8 42.54 -21.19 -17.96
N TYR A 9 41.32 -21.60 -17.58
CA TYR A 9 41.04 -22.15 -16.26
C TYR A 9 41.84 -23.43 -16.00
N ALA A 10 41.80 -24.41 -16.91
CA ALA A 10 42.52 -25.68 -16.74
C ALA A 10 44.05 -25.53 -16.66
N LEU A 11 44.64 -24.52 -17.32
CA LEU A 11 46.07 -24.26 -17.19
C LEU A 11 46.44 -23.61 -15.85
N TYR A 12 45.60 -22.71 -15.33
CA TYR A 12 45.92 -21.92 -14.15
C TYR A 12 45.49 -22.57 -12.83
N ASP A 13 44.43 -23.38 -12.84
CA ASP A 13 43.93 -24.03 -11.61
C ASP A 13 44.86 -25.16 -11.13
N ASN A 14 45.71 -25.69 -12.02
CA ASN A 14 46.76 -26.66 -11.65
C ASN A 14 47.93 -26.03 -10.87
N ASP A 15 48.06 -24.70 -10.85
CA ASP A 15 49.16 -23.95 -10.24
C ASP A 15 48.76 -23.25 -8.92
N ASP A 16 47.80 -23.82 -8.16
CA ASP A 16 47.30 -23.29 -6.86
C ASP A 16 46.71 -21.87 -6.91
N SER A 17 46.27 -21.43 -8.10
CA SER A 17 45.85 -20.05 -8.35
C SER A 17 44.42 -19.98 -8.90
N ASP A 18 43.41 -19.80 -8.02
CA ASP A 18 42.01 -19.63 -8.44
C ASP A 18 41.87 -18.40 -9.36
N LEU A 19 41.40 -18.63 -10.58
CA LEU A 19 41.13 -17.59 -11.58
C LEU A 19 40.05 -16.63 -11.12
N PHE A 20 39.11 -17.11 -10.30
CA PHE A 20 37.94 -16.38 -9.81
C PHE A 20 38.11 -15.91 -8.37
N GLU A 21 39.34 -15.80 -7.87
CA GLU A 21 39.63 -15.34 -6.51
C GLU A 21 38.93 -14.01 -6.18
N TYR A 22 39.02 -13.03 -7.08
CA TYR A 22 38.42 -11.70 -6.92
C TYR A 22 36.97 -11.59 -7.37
N LEU A 23 36.33 -12.70 -7.78
CA LEU A 23 34.91 -12.71 -8.11
C LEU A 23 34.09 -12.60 -6.83
N SER A 24 33.32 -11.52 -6.72
CA SER A 24 32.37 -11.24 -5.63
C SER A 24 30.96 -11.03 -6.19
N LEU A 25 30.05 -11.95 -5.88
CA LEU A 25 28.65 -11.86 -6.32
C LEU A 25 27.77 -11.31 -5.19
N PRO A 26 26.62 -10.68 -5.52
CA PRO A 26 25.65 -10.22 -4.52
C PRO A 26 25.02 -11.37 -3.72
N GLU A 27 24.38 -11.02 -2.60
CA GLU A 27 23.64 -11.96 -1.75
C GLU A 27 22.59 -12.73 -2.56
N GLY A 28 22.56 -14.06 -2.40
CA GLY A 28 21.64 -14.96 -3.10
C GLY A 28 22.21 -15.63 -4.36
N TYR A 29 23.37 -15.18 -4.88
CA TYR A 29 24.08 -15.89 -5.93
C TYR A 29 25.02 -16.94 -5.35
N ASP A 30 24.96 -18.16 -5.90
CA ASP A 30 25.97 -19.18 -5.65
C ASP A 30 27.14 -19.03 -6.63
N LYS A 31 28.36 -18.93 -6.09
CA LYS A 31 29.58 -18.70 -6.86
C LYS A 31 29.92 -19.91 -7.73
N GLU A 32 29.70 -21.12 -7.23
CA GLU A 32 30.01 -22.35 -7.96
C GLU A 32 29.00 -22.58 -9.09
N THR A 33 27.70 -22.43 -8.82
CA THR A 33 26.66 -22.46 -9.86
C THR A 33 26.93 -21.44 -10.97
N PHE A 34 27.36 -20.22 -10.61
CA PHE A 34 27.73 -19.21 -11.61
C PHE A 34 28.91 -19.65 -12.48
N LYS A 35 29.98 -20.21 -11.88
CA LYS A 35 31.14 -20.73 -12.63
C LYS A 35 30.72 -21.85 -13.58
N ASP A 36 29.94 -22.81 -13.10
CA ASP A 36 29.48 -23.95 -13.89
C ASP A 36 28.65 -23.51 -15.10
N VAL A 37 27.70 -22.59 -14.90
CA VAL A 37 26.89 -22.03 -15.98
C VAL A 37 27.76 -21.21 -16.95
N LEU A 38 28.72 -20.46 -16.45
CA LEU A 38 29.65 -19.69 -17.28
C LEU A 38 30.49 -20.61 -18.16
N PHE A 39 30.98 -21.72 -17.62
CA PHE A 39 31.73 -22.72 -18.41
C PHE A 39 30.84 -23.46 -19.39
N LEU A 40 29.60 -23.77 -19.01
CA LEU A 40 28.62 -24.43 -19.89
C LEU A 40 28.30 -23.59 -21.13
N ASP A 41 27.98 -22.30 -20.93
CA ASP A 41 27.52 -21.43 -22.01
C ASP A 41 28.66 -20.73 -22.77
N TYR A 42 29.77 -20.44 -22.09
CA TYR A 42 30.85 -19.59 -22.59
C TYR A 42 32.26 -20.16 -22.44
N GLY A 43 32.42 -21.40 -21.98
CA GLY A 43 33.74 -22.02 -21.73
C GLY A 43 34.66 -22.06 -22.95
N ASP A 44 34.10 -22.25 -24.14
CA ASP A 44 34.86 -22.30 -25.40
C ASP A 44 35.28 -20.92 -25.92
N LYS A 45 34.75 -19.84 -25.37
CA LYS A 45 35.05 -18.49 -25.87
C LYS A 45 36.44 -18.02 -25.45
N PRO A 46 37.16 -17.31 -26.34
CA PRO A 46 38.48 -16.81 -26.01
C PRO A 46 38.43 -15.65 -25.02
N VAL A 47 39.34 -15.66 -24.05
CA VAL A 47 39.48 -14.57 -23.06
C VAL A 47 40.07 -13.31 -23.70
N LEU A 48 39.63 -12.14 -23.23
CA LEU A 48 40.12 -10.85 -23.73
C LEU A 48 41.56 -10.57 -23.27
N TYR A 49 41.87 -10.88 -22.00
CA TYR A 49 43.19 -10.67 -21.42
C TYR A 49 43.89 -12.01 -21.22
N THR A 50 45.01 -12.21 -21.89
CA THR A 50 45.81 -13.45 -21.79
C THR A 50 46.73 -13.46 -20.57
N ASN A 51 46.94 -12.31 -19.91
CA ASN A 51 47.68 -12.22 -18.67
C ASN A 51 46.74 -12.56 -17.49
N PRO A 52 47.06 -13.57 -16.66
CA PRO A 52 46.19 -14.05 -15.59
C PRO A 52 45.99 -13.03 -14.47
N ASP A 53 47.06 -12.39 -14.00
CA ASP A 53 46.96 -11.40 -12.92
C ASP A 53 46.10 -10.21 -13.35
N MET A 54 46.22 -9.83 -14.62
CA MET A 54 45.37 -8.82 -15.22
C MET A 54 43.92 -9.30 -15.32
N PHE A 55 43.69 -10.51 -15.81
CA PHE A 55 42.34 -11.07 -15.96
C PHE A 55 41.63 -11.22 -14.61
N LYS A 56 42.32 -11.75 -13.59
CA LYS A 56 41.85 -11.81 -12.19
C LYS A 56 41.40 -10.44 -11.69
N ARG A 57 42.23 -9.41 -11.87
CA ARG A 57 41.89 -8.03 -11.48
C ARG A 57 40.68 -7.50 -12.23
N MET A 58 40.55 -7.82 -13.53
CA MET A 58 39.41 -7.41 -14.34
C MET A 58 38.12 -8.12 -13.95
N ILE A 59 38.18 -9.39 -13.51
CA ILE A 59 37.04 -10.10 -12.92
C ILE A 59 36.55 -9.35 -11.67
N GLY A 60 37.47 -8.95 -10.78
CA GLY A 60 37.10 -8.17 -9.59
C GLY A 60 36.49 -6.81 -9.93
N ALA A 61 37.04 -6.12 -10.93
CA ALA A 61 36.48 -4.85 -11.42
C ALA A 61 35.09 -5.02 -12.04
N TRP A 62 34.87 -6.11 -12.79
CA TRP A 62 33.57 -6.47 -13.35
C TRP A 62 32.53 -6.75 -12.25
N SER A 63 32.93 -7.52 -11.23
CA SER A 63 32.10 -7.79 -10.05
C SER A 63 31.66 -6.50 -9.38
N ALA A 64 32.60 -5.58 -9.14
CA ALA A 64 32.30 -4.29 -8.53
C ALA A 64 31.34 -3.46 -9.40
N LYS A 65 31.59 -3.41 -10.72
CA LYS A 65 30.77 -2.67 -11.71
C LYS A 65 29.32 -3.15 -11.71
N TRP A 66 29.09 -4.46 -11.70
CA TRP A 66 27.75 -5.05 -11.86
C TRP A 66 27.06 -5.43 -10.56
N SER A 67 27.74 -5.33 -9.41
CA SER A 67 27.22 -5.71 -8.10
C SER A 67 25.82 -5.15 -7.79
N VAL A 68 25.61 -3.85 -8.00
CA VAL A 68 24.32 -3.17 -7.71
C VAL A 68 23.21 -3.66 -8.64
N GLU A 69 23.52 -3.80 -9.93
CA GLU A 69 22.52 -4.23 -10.93
C GLU A 69 22.13 -5.70 -10.72
N LEU A 70 23.11 -6.58 -10.50
CA LEU A 70 22.85 -8.00 -10.20
C LEU A 70 22.04 -8.17 -8.91
N ALA A 71 22.29 -7.34 -7.89
CA ALA A 71 21.52 -7.34 -6.64
C ALA A 71 20.07 -6.90 -6.85
N ARG A 72 19.85 -5.85 -7.64
CA ARG A 72 18.49 -5.40 -7.99
C ARG A 72 17.75 -6.44 -8.81
N HIS A 73 18.43 -7.04 -9.78
CA HIS A 73 17.86 -8.07 -10.64
C HIS A 73 17.45 -9.31 -9.85
N TYR A 74 18.32 -9.76 -8.93
CA TYR A 74 18.00 -10.83 -7.98
C TYR A 74 16.74 -10.48 -7.18
N LYS A 75 16.74 -9.31 -6.55
CA LYS A 75 15.60 -8.85 -5.75
C LYS A 75 14.30 -8.87 -6.54
N THR A 76 14.27 -8.33 -7.76
CA THR A 76 13.05 -8.32 -8.58
C THR A 76 12.54 -9.72 -8.94
N LEU A 77 13.41 -10.72 -9.06
CA LEU A 77 13.03 -12.10 -9.40
C LEU A 77 12.63 -12.93 -8.17
N THR A 78 13.13 -12.57 -6.99
CA THR A 78 12.91 -13.29 -5.73
C THR A 78 11.99 -12.55 -4.75
N ASP A 79 11.55 -11.34 -5.07
CA ASP A 79 10.62 -10.59 -4.23
C ASP A 79 9.36 -11.43 -3.99
N ASP A 80 8.91 -11.45 -2.73
CA ASP A 80 7.70 -12.18 -2.33
C ASP A 80 6.47 -11.44 -2.86
N TYR A 81 5.79 -12.02 -3.84
CA TYR A 81 4.48 -11.56 -4.30
C TYR A 81 3.58 -12.77 -4.60
N GLU A 82 2.26 -12.56 -4.49
CA GLU A 82 1.29 -13.55 -4.93
C GLU A 82 1.03 -13.36 -6.43
N PRO A 83 1.42 -14.31 -7.31
CA PRO A 83 1.38 -14.08 -8.77
C PRO A 83 -0.01 -13.86 -9.35
N LEU A 84 -1.04 -14.27 -8.62
CA LEU A 84 -2.44 -14.15 -9.01
C LEU A 84 -3.08 -12.84 -8.53
N TRP A 85 -2.39 -12.07 -7.70
CA TRP A 85 -2.89 -10.81 -7.16
C TRP A 85 -2.31 -9.68 -7.98
N ASN A 86 -3.16 -9.04 -8.78
CA ASN A 86 -2.79 -7.93 -9.64
C ASN A 86 -3.06 -6.56 -8.99
N ILE A 87 -3.83 -6.55 -7.90
CA ILE A 87 -4.21 -5.34 -7.18
C ILE A 87 -3.94 -5.56 -5.70
N ASP A 88 -3.18 -4.62 -5.15
CA ASP A 88 -3.03 -4.42 -3.72
C ASP A 88 -3.26 -2.93 -3.46
N ARG A 89 -4.41 -2.59 -2.88
CA ARG A 89 -4.85 -1.21 -2.64
C ARG A 89 -5.13 -1.01 -1.16
N TYR A 90 -4.42 -0.04 -0.59
CA TYR A 90 -4.70 0.53 0.73
C TYR A 90 -5.56 1.78 0.56
N GLU A 91 -6.65 1.88 1.32
CA GLU A 91 -7.54 3.03 1.35
C GLU A 91 -7.71 3.48 2.80
N ASP A 92 -7.13 4.64 3.12
CA ASP A 92 -7.30 5.30 4.41
C ASP A 92 -8.31 6.44 4.24
N VAL A 93 -9.46 6.32 4.91
CA VAL A 93 -10.49 7.37 4.94
C VAL A 93 -10.53 7.98 6.33
N HIS A 94 -10.28 9.29 6.38
CA HIS A 94 -10.42 10.09 7.60
C HIS A 94 -11.54 11.11 7.40
N ASP A 95 -12.71 10.82 7.98
CA ASP A 95 -13.84 11.74 7.96
C ASP A 95 -14.04 12.37 9.33
N LYS A 96 -14.15 13.71 9.35
CA LYS A 96 -14.33 14.50 10.57
C LYS A 96 -15.57 15.35 10.41
N GLU A 97 -16.68 14.88 10.95
CA GLU A 97 -17.89 15.68 11.09
C GLU A 97 -17.84 16.44 12.42
N ASN A 98 -17.88 17.78 12.34
CA ASN A 98 -18.02 18.64 13.51
C ASN A 98 -19.36 19.37 13.42
N GLU A 99 -20.36 18.89 14.16
CA GLU A 99 -21.69 19.49 14.19
C GLU A 99 -21.86 20.24 15.51
N ASN A 100 -21.95 21.58 15.42
CA ASN A 100 -22.17 22.44 16.57
C ASN A 100 -23.62 22.95 16.55
N SER A 101 -24.47 22.36 17.39
CA SER A 101 -25.87 22.76 17.54
C SER A 101 -26.05 23.49 18.86
N SER A 102 -26.24 24.82 18.79
CA SER A 102 -26.62 25.64 19.95
C SER A 102 -28.07 26.10 19.80
N GLY A 103 -28.94 25.58 20.67
CA GLY A 103 -30.34 25.95 20.76
C GLY A 103 -30.60 26.78 22.00
N ARG A 104 -31.12 28.00 21.84
CA ARG A 104 -31.47 28.89 22.96
C ARG A 104 -32.96 29.17 22.94
N THR A 105 -33.70 28.48 23.80
CA THR A 105 -35.15 28.68 23.97
C THR A 105 -35.40 29.56 25.19
N SER A 106 -35.97 30.74 24.96
CA SER A 106 -36.41 31.65 26.02
C SER A 106 -37.91 31.87 25.84
N ALA A 107 -38.72 31.33 26.75
CA ALA A 107 -40.16 31.55 26.75
C ALA A 107 -40.53 32.34 28.01
N THR A 108 -41.16 33.50 27.81
CA THR A 108 -41.72 34.32 28.88
C THR A 108 -43.20 34.48 28.59
N SER A 109 -44.03 33.77 29.35
CA SER A 109 -45.49 33.88 29.29
C SER A 109 -45.98 34.59 30.54
N ASN A 110 -46.50 35.80 30.37
CA ASN A 110 -47.25 36.51 31.41
C ASN A 110 -48.73 36.46 31.01
N GLU A 111 -49.44 35.44 31.48
CA GLU A 111 -50.88 35.34 31.27
C GLU A 111 -51.61 35.92 32.48
N THR A 112 -52.42 36.95 32.24
CA THR A 112 -53.36 37.49 33.22
C THR A 112 -54.74 37.02 32.80
N ASP A 113 -55.11 35.81 33.24
CA ASP A 113 -56.40 35.22 32.92
C ASP A 113 -57.45 35.62 33.95
N ALA A 114 -58.32 36.54 33.54
CA ALA A 114 -59.58 36.81 34.24
C ALA A 114 -60.70 36.02 33.54
N ASN A 115 -60.82 34.73 33.86
CA ASN A 115 -61.85 33.89 33.27
C ASN A 115 -63.13 33.91 34.13
N THR A 116 -64.21 34.40 33.55
CA THR A 116 -65.54 34.42 34.16
C THR A 116 -66.44 33.48 33.37
N THR A 117 -66.88 32.40 34.00
CA THR A 117 -67.86 31.48 33.41
C THR A 117 -69.19 31.70 34.10
N GLU A 118 -70.21 32.05 33.32
CA GLU A 118 -71.56 32.37 33.81
C GLU A 118 -72.58 31.47 33.09
N ASN A 119 -73.46 30.82 33.84
CA ASN A 119 -74.51 29.98 33.31
C ASN A 119 -75.77 30.82 33.06
N THR A 120 -76.12 31.02 31.79
CA THR A 120 -77.09 32.04 31.34
C THR A 120 -78.56 31.61 31.42
N VAL A 121 -78.88 30.57 32.19
CA VAL A 121 -80.25 30.10 32.37
C VAL A 121 -80.91 30.87 33.51
N SER A 122 -81.97 31.62 33.21
CA SER A 122 -82.79 32.32 34.22
C SER A 122 -84.05 31.53 34.59
N ALA A 123 -84.55 31.72 35.81
CA ALA A 123 -85.77 31.09 36.28
C ALA A 123 -87.02 31.73 35.63
N TYR A 124 -88.04 30.93 35.30
CA TYR A 124 -89.27 31.36 34.59
C TYR A 124 -90.09 32.44 35.31
N ASN A 125 -89.77 32.77 36.57
CA ASN A 125 -90.51 33.70 37.41
C ASN A 125 -89.88 35.09 37.56
N SER A 126 -88.74 35.37 36.92
CA SER A 126 -88.14 36.72 36.91
C SER A 126 -88.37 37.41 35.56
N SER A 127 -88.78 38.69 35.60
CA SER A 127 -88.89 39.53 34.40
C SER A 127 -87.52 40.00 33.89
N ASN A 128 -86.47 39.84 34.71
CA ASN A 128 -85.12 40.30 34.46
C ASN A 128 -84.15 39.12 34.50
N TYR A 129 -83.07 39.22 33.71
CA TYR A 129 -82.04 38.20 33.62
C TYR A 129 -81.30 38.04 34.95
N GLU A 130 -81.35 36.83 35.50
CA GLU A 130 -80.55 36.39 36.65
C GLU A 130 -79.87 35.06 36.28
N PRO A 131 -78.54 34.97 36.29
CA PRO A 131 -77.82 33.74 35.96
C PRO A 131 -77.95 32.72 37.09
N HIS A 132 -78.10 31.45 36.73
CA HIS A 132 -78.22 30.36 37.70
C HIS A 132 -76.96 30.21 38.57
N ASP A 133 -75.77 30.37 37.97
CA ASP A 133 -74.49 30.30 38.68
C ASP A 133 -73.43 31.17 38.00
N LYS A 134 -72.52 31.70 38.81
CA LYS A 134 -71.36 32.47 38.37
C LYS A 134 -70.11 32.02 39.11
N THR A 135 -69.08 31.62 38.36
CA THR A 135 -67.76 31.28 38.92
C THR A 135 -66.72 32.24 38.37
N GLN A 136 -65.97 32.88 39.27
CA GLN A 136 -64.94 33.86 38.93
C GLN A 136 -63.59 33.39 39.47
N TYR A 137 -62.60 33.29 38.59
CA TYR A 137 -61.21 33.00 38.95
C TYR A 137 -60.34 34.22 38.63
N ASN A 138 -59.60 34.70 39.63
CA ASN A 138 -58.57 35.72 39.47
C ASN A 138 -57.27 35.17 40.05
N GLY A 139 -56.32 34.85 39.17
CA GLY A 139 -54.98 34.41 39.56
C GLY A 139 -53.95 34.88 38.54
N THR A 140 -52.81 35.37 39.01
CA THR A 140 -51.66 35.69 38.17
C THR A 140 -50.69 34.50 38.22
N ILE A 141 -50.41 33.88 37.08
CA ILE A 141 -49.40 32.81 36.97
C ILE A 141 -48.20 33.36 36.19
N GLY A 142 -47.09 33.59 36.88
CA GLY A 142 -45.81 33.90 36.24
C GLY A 142 -44.97 32.62 36.12
N GLN A 143 -44.69 32.17 34.89
CA GLN A 143 -43.70 31.12 34.63
C GLN A 143 -42.57 31.66 33.78
N THR A 144 -41.35 31.57 34.31
CA THR A 144 -40.12 31.88 33.59
C THR A 144 -39.33 30.59 33.41
N ALA A 145 -39.28 30.08 32.18
CA ALA A 145 -38.46 28.92 31.82
C ALA A 145 -37.29 29.38 30.96
N SER A 146 -36.08 29.31 31.52
CA SER A 146 -34.83 29.59 30.82
C SER A 146 -33.96 28.32 30.84
N GLY A 147 -33.83 27.68 29.69
CA GLY A 147 -32.95 26.52 29.49
C GLY A 147 -31.90 26.86 28.44
N THR A 148 -30.65 26.54 28.72
CA THR A 148 -29.56 26.58 27.73
C THR A 148 -29.12 25.14 27.50
N SER A 149 -29.22 24.65 26.27
CA SER A 149 -28.79 23.30 25.88
C SER A 149 -27.69 23.45 24.85
N ALA A 150 -26.47 23.07 25.24
CA ALA A 150 -25.33 22.96 24.35
C ALA A 150 -25.01 21.47 24.20
N ASP A 151 -25.22 20.93 22.99
CA ASP A 151 -24.86 19.56 22.64
C ASP A 151 -23.68 19.64 21.66
N GLU A 152 -22.48 19.29 22.14
CA GLU A 152 -21.29 19.13 21.31
C GLU A 152 -21.18 17.65 20.92
N ARG A 153 -21.43 17.33 19.63
CA ARG A 153 -21.26 15.98 19.11
C ARG A 153 -20.04 15.93 18.21
N HIS A 154 -18.98 15.31 18.70
CA HIS A 154 -17.81 14.98 17.90
C HIS A 154 -17.94 13.56 17.38
N LYS A 155 -18.12 13.40 16.06
CA LYS A 155 -18.11 12.08 15.41
C LYS A 155 -16.95 12.04 14.42
N GLY A 156 -15.83 11.47 14.86
CA GLY A 156 -14.73 11.08 13.98
C GLY A 156 -14.97 9.67 13.45
N LEU A 157 -14.96 9.49 12.13
CA LEU A 157 -14.99 8.18 11.50
C LEU A 157 -13.64 7.96 10.81
N THR A 158 -12.87 7.00 11.31
CA THR A 158 -11.66 6.50 10.65
C THR A 158 -11.95 5.11 10.12
N HIS A 159 -11.79 4.90 8.81
CA HIS A 159 -11.89 3.58 8.19
C HIS A 159 -10.63 3.28 7.41
N ASP A 160 -9.99 2.17 7.74
CA ASP A 160 -8.83 1.64 7.06
C ASP A 160 -9.30 0.41 6.27
N GLY A 161 -9.15 0.44 4.94
CA GLY A 161 -9.56 -0.61 4.02
C GLY A 161 -8.37 -1.18 3.28
N HIS A 162 -8.17 -2.50 3.34
CA HIS A 162 -7.18 -3.21 2.53
C HIS A 162 -7.90 -4.08 1.50
N TYR A 163 -7.74 -3.75 0.22
CA TYR A 163 -8.32 -4.48 -0.91
C TYR A 163 -7.21 -5.18 -1.67
N TYR A 164 -7.15 -6.50 -1.57
CA TYR A 164 -6.22 -7.35 -2.33
C TYR A 164 -6.97 -8.31 -3.24
N GLY A 165 -6.33 -8.70 -4.35
CA GLY A 165 -6.82 -9.72 -5.26
C GLY A 165 -6.62 -9.35 -6.73
N ASN A 166 -7.46 -9.88 -7.61
CA ASN A 166 -7.44 -9.55 -9.03
C ASN A 166 -8.62 -8.64 -9.37
N GLY A 167 -8.37 -7.34 -9.59
CA GLY A 167 -9.43 -6.39 -9.92
C GLY A 167 -9.63 -6.14 -11.42
N GLY A 168 -9.10 -7.00 -12.30
CA GLY A 168 -9.26 -6.88 -13.74
C GLY A 168 -9.68 -8.17 -14.45
N VAL A 169 -9.93 -8.07 -15.77
CA VAL A 169 -10.24 -9.17 -16.69
C VAL A 169 -8.99 -9.98 -17.07
N THR A 170 -7.90 -9.86 -16.32
CA THR A 170 -6.72 -10.71 -16.54
C THR A 170 -7.03 -12.06 -15.91
N MET A 171 -7.19 -13.12 -16.71
CA MET A 171 -7.41 -14.45 -16.12
C MET A 171 -6.15 -14.87 -15.34
N SER A 172 -6.33 -15.57 -14.22
CA SER A 172 -5.22 -16.14 -13.42
C SER A 172 -4.20 -16.90 -14.28
N GLN A 173 -4.67 -17.59 -15.32
CA GLN A 173 -3.82 -18.30 -16.28
C GLN A 173 -2.89 -17.37 -17.09
N GLN A 174 -3.36 -16.19 -17.49
CA GLN A 174 -2.55 -15.22 -18.24
C GLN A 174 -1.47 -14.58 -17.37
N MET A 175 -1.76 -14.38 -16.07
CA MET A 175 -0.76 -13.86 -15.13
C MET A 175 0.33 -14.91 -14.85
N VAL A 176 -0.04 -16.17 -14.64
CA VAL A 176 0.93 -17.27 -14.48
C VAL A 176 1.77 -17.43 -15.75
N GLU A 177 1.16 -17.36 -16.94
CA GLU A 177 1.92 -17.42 -18.19
C GLU A 177 2.90 -16.25 -18.34
N ALA A 178 2.50 -15.04 -17.94
CA ALA A 178 3.38 -13.87 -17.94
C ALA A 178 4.56 -14.03 -16.96
N GLU A 179 4.31 -14.58 -15.76
CA GLU A 179 5.36 -14.90 -14.79
C GLU A 179 6.33 -15.94 -15.35
N ILE A 180 5.81 -17.06 -15.90
CA ILE A 180 6.66 -18.12 -16.47
C ILE A 180 7.53 -17.54 -17.59
N LYS A 181 6.96 -16.74 -18.50
CA LYS A 181 7.73 -16.07 -19.57
C LYS A 181 8.80 -15.13 -19.03
N LEU A 182 8.52 -14.42 -17.94
CA LEU A 182 9.50 -13.55 -17.30
C LEU A 182 10.65 -14.38 -16.72
N ARG A 183 10.36 -15.46 -15.99
CA ARG A 183 11.36 -16.35 -15.40
C ARG A 183 12.17 -17.12 -16.44
N GLU A 184 11.54 -17.56 -17.53
CA GLU A 184 12.22 -18.24 -18.64
C GLU A 184 13.19 -17.29 -19.37
N LYS A 185 12.76 -16.03 -19.60
CA LYS A 185 13.58 -15.04 -20.30
C LYS A 185 14.73 -14.50 -19.45
N TYR A 186 14.50 -14.37 -18.14
CA TYR A 186 15.44 -13.78 -17.19
C TYR A 186 15.93 -14.84 -16.20
N ASN A 187 16.60 -15.88 -16.71
CA ASN A 187 17.37 -16.77 -15.85
C ASN A 187 18.56 -15.99 -15.29
N LEU A 188 18.54 -15.79 -13.97
CA LEU A 188 19.49 -15.03 -13.17
C LEU A 188 20.95 -15.30 -13.55
N TYR A 189 21.34 -16.57 -13.62
CA TYR A 189 22.72 -16.97 -13.91
C TYR A 189 23.08 -16.74 -15.39
N HIS A 190 22.15 -17.00 -16.30
CA HIS A 190 22.39 -16.81 -17.72
C HIS A 190 22.59 -15.34 -18.08
N GLU A 191 21.81 -14.43 -17.48
CA GLU A 191 21.98 -12.99 -17.70
C GLU A 191 23.32 -12.49 -17.14
N ALA A 192 23.68 -12.93 -15.94
CA ALA A 192 24.99 -12.59 -15.35
C ALA A 192 26.15 -13.10 -16.22
N CYS A 193 26.09 -14.35 -16.71
CA CYS A 193 27.11 -14.93 -17.59
C CYS A 193 27.19 -14.19 -18.94
N LYS A 194 26.04 -13.75 -19.47
CA LYS A 194 26.00 -12.94 -20.68
C LYS A 194 26.71 -11.60 -20.49
N LEU A 195 26.44 -10.89 -19.39
CA LEU A 195 27.12 -9.63 -19.06
C LEU A 195 28.63 -9.84 -18.87
N PHE A 196 29.02 -10.93 -18.22
CA PHE A 196 30.43 -11.32 -18.10
C PHE A 196 31.08 -11.52 -19.46
N SER A 197 30.42 -12.26 -20.34
CA SER A 197 30.94 -12.57 -21.67
C SER A 197 31.09 -11.33 -22.55
N GLN A 198 30.23 -10.33 -22.41
CA GLN A 198 30.30 -9.09 -23.19
C GLN A 198 31.49 -8.22 -22.81
N ASP A 199 31.84 -8.16 -21.52
CA ASP A 199 32.91 -7.32 -21.03
C ASP A 199 34.29 -8.02 -21.10
N LEU A 200 34.36 -9.33 -20.85
CA LEU A 200 35.62 -10.05 -20.61
C LEU A 200 35.97 -11.13 -21.64
N LEU A 201 35.02 -11.51 -22.51
CA LEU A 201 35.25 -12.50 -23.56
C LEU A 201 35.18 -11.86 -24.94
N LEU A 202 35.92 -12.42 -25.89
CA LEU A 202 35.91 -11.95 -27.27
C LEU A 202 34.73 -12.58 -28.03
N TYR A 203 33.80 -11.75 -28.46
CA TYR A 203 32.81 -12.14 -29.47
C TYR A 203 33.49 -12.13 -30.84
N ILE A 204 33.73 -13.32 -31.39
CA ILE A 204 34.06 -13.48 -32.80
C ILE A 204 32.72 -13.54 -33.54
N TYR A 205 32.50 -12.59 -34.45
CA TYR A 205 31.38 -12.60 -35.39
C TYR A 205 31.71 -13.48 -36.59
#